data_AF-F1ACI1-F1
#
_entry.id   AF-F1ACI1-F1
#
_cell.length_a   1.000
_cell.length_b   1.000
_cell.length_c   1.000
_cell.angle_alpha   90.00
_cell.angle_beta   90.00
_cell.angle_gamma   90.00
#
_symmetry.space_group_name_H-M   'P 1'
#
loop_
_entity.id
_entity.type
_entity.pdbx_description
1 polymer ?
#
loop_
_entity_poly.entity_id
_entity_poly.type
_entity_poly.pdbx_seq_one_letter_code
_entity_poly.pdbx_strand_id
1 'polypeptide(L)' 'ENQRLFNNAVIRVQHLHQLAAKMINDFEDNLLPEERRQLSKIFPLSFCNSDSIEAPTGKHETQKK' A
#
# COMPACT_ATOMS: atom_id res chain seq x y z
N GLU A 1 -4.32 26.86 -10.85
CA GLU A 1 -3.23 26.42 -9.96
C GLU A 1 -3.57 25.13 -9.19
N ASN A 2 -4.70 25.06 -8.50
CA ASN A 2 -5.16 23.87 -7.76
C ASN A 2 -5.17 22.58 -8.61
N GLN A 3 -5.66 22.63 -9.86
CA GLN A 3 -5.64 21.46 -10.74
C GLN A 3 -4.21 20.95 -11.03
N ARG A 4 -3.25 21.87 -11.18
CA ARG A 4 -1.84 21.50 -11.42
C ARG A 4 -1.24 20.84 -10.19
N LEU A 5 -1.51 21.37 -9.01
CA LEU A 5 -1.06 20.81 -7.74
C LEU A 5 -1.68 19.43 -7.50
N PHE A 6 -2.99 19.28 -7.75
CA PHE A 6 -3.69 18.01 -7.63
C PHE A 6 -3.12 16.96 -8.58
N ASN A 7 -2.95 17.30 -9.86
CA ASN A 7 -2.37 16.37 -10.84
C ASN A 7 -0.94 15.96 -10.45
N ASN A 8 -0.13 16.90 -9.94
CA ASN A 8 1.21 16.59 -9.47
C ASN A 8 1.18 15.63 -8.27
N ALA A 9 0.28 15.84 -7.31
CA ALA A 9 0.11 14.96 -6.17
C ALA A 9 -0.32 13.55 -6.61
N VAL A 10 -1.31 13.44 -7.50
CA VAL A 10 -1.79 12.15 -8.02
C VAL A 10 -0.66 11.36 -8.68
N ILE A 11 0.11 11.99 -9.58
CA ILE A 11 1.23 11.34 -10.27
C ILE A 11 2.28 10.83 -9.26
N ARG A 12 2.63 11.66 -8.27
CA ARG A 12 3.63 11.30 -7.25
C ARG A 12 3.15 10.15 -6.38
N VAL A 13 1.90 10.18 -5.90
CA VAL A 13 1.34 9.14 -5.04
C VAL A 13 1.21 7.82 -5.80
N GLN A 14 0.79 7.86 -7.07
CA GLN A 14 0.75 6.67 -7.93
C GLN A 14 2.14 6.05 -8.10
N HIS A 15 3.15 6.86 -8.42
CA HIS A 15 4.52 6.38 -8.55
C HIS A 15 5.07 5.79 -7.24
N LEU A 16 4.81 6.44 -6.09
CA LEU A 16 5.21 5.92 -4.79
C LEU A 16 4.54 4.57 -4.46
N HIS A 17 3.25 4.43 -4.76
CA HIS A 17 2.53 3.17 -4.57
C HIS A 17 3.12 2.05 -5.44
N GLN A 18 3.38 2.33 -6.72
CA GLN A 18 4.00 1.35 -7.64
C GLN A 18 5.39 0.94 -7.17
N LEU A 19 6.20 1.90 -6.69
CA LEU A 19 7.53 1.62 -6.16
C LEU A 19 7.46 0.73 -4.91
N ALA A 20 6.57 1.04 -3.96
CA ALA A 20 6.38 0.24 -2.75
C ALA A 20 5.92 -1.19 -3.07
N ALA A 21 4.96 -1.34 -3.99
CA ALA A 21 4.50 -2.66 -4.44
C ALA A 21 5.63 -3.45 -5.09
N LYS A 22 6.43 -2.81 -5.95
CA LYS A 22 7.61 -3.44 -6.55
C LYS A 22 8.61 -3.88 -5.49
N MET A 23 8.91 -3.05 -4.50
CA MET A 23 9.87 -3.38 -3.44
C MET A 23 9.43 -4.59 -2.61
N ILE A 24 8.14 -4.70 -2.28
CA ILE A 24 7.60 -5.88 -1.58
C ILE A 24 7.70 -7.12 -2.46
N ASN A 25 7.29 -7.03 -3.73
CA ASN A 25 7.38 -8.17 -4.64
C ASN A 25 8.82 -8.62 -4.86
N ASP A 26 9.75 -7.69 -5.12
CA ASP A 26 11.18 -7.97 -5.28
C ASP A 26 11.74 -8.63 -4.00
N PHE A 27 11.31 -8.18 -2.81
CA PHE A 27 11.68 -8.81 -1.55
C PHE A 27 11.16 -10.26 -1.47
N GLU A 28 9.86 -10.48 -1.71
CA GLU A 28 9.23 -11.80 -1.64
C GLU A 28 9.79 -12.79 -2.67
N ASP A 29 10.13 -12.29 -3.87
CA ASP A 29 10.66 -13.08 -4.97
C ASP A 29 12.06 -13.64 -4.68
N ASN A 30 12.86 -12.92 -3.88
CA ASN A 30 14.20 -13.32 -3.48
C ASN A 30 14.23 -14.26 -2.26
N LEU A 31 13.09 -14.49 -1.60
CA LEU A 31 13.00 -15.42 -0.47
C LEU A 31 13.00 -16.88 -0.91
N LEU A 32 13.57 -17.76 -0.08
CA LEU A 32 13.42 -19.19 -0.26
C LEU A 32 11.95 -19.61 -0.06
N PRO A 33 11.50 -20.72 -0.68
CA PRO A 33 10.10 -21.14 -0.59
C PRO A 33 9.56 -21.28 0.85
N GLU A 34 10.38 -21.74 1.78
CA GLU A 34 9.97 -21.88 3.20
C GLU A 34 9.87 -20.52 3.90
N GLU A 35 10.78 -19.58 3.64
CA GLU A 35 10.73 -18.23 4.18
C GLU A 35 9.48 -17.49 3.66
N ARG A 36 9.16 -17.64 2.37
CA ARG A 36 7.93 -17.10 1.78
C ARG A 36 6.68 -17.67 2.44
N ARG A 37 6.67 -18.98 2.73
CA ARG A 37 5.56 -19.66 3.43
C ARG A 37 5.41 -19.20 4.88
N GLN A 38 6.50 -18.88 5.56
CA GLN A 38 6.45 -18.31 6.90
C GLN A 38 5.96 -16.86 6.87
N LEU A 39 6.48 -16.08 5.93
CA LEU A 39 6.09 -14.69 5.72
C LEU A 39 4.59 -14.54 5.43
N SER A 40 4.01 -15.42 4.60
CA SER A 40 2.57 -15.42 4.31
C SER A 40 1.69 -15.66 5.54
N LYS A 41 2.24 -16.23 6.62
CA LYS A 41 1.53 -16.38 7.91
C LYS A 41 1.67 -15.15 8.81
N ILE A 42 2.77 -14.40 8.68
CA ILE A 42 3.09 -13.24 9.51
C ILE A 42 2.42 -11.98 8.97
N PHE A 43 2.37 -11.79 7.65
CA PHE A 43 1.78 -10.59 7.04
C PHE A 43 0.34 -10.30 7.49
N PRO A 44 -0.58 -11.29 7.53
CA PRO A 44 -1.94 -11.05 8.02
C PRO A 44 -2.03 -10.66 9.50
N LEU A 45 -0.99 -10.97 10.29
CA LEU A 45 -0.88 -10.61 11.70
C LEU A 45 -0.07 -9.32 11.92
N SER A 46 0.46 -8.75 10.84
CA SER A 46 1.27 -7.52 10.90
C SER A 46 0.35 -6.32 11.07
N PHE A 47 0.79 -5.39 11.89
CA PHE A 47 0.07 -4.15 12.19
C PHE A 47 0.73 -2.99 11.44
N CYS A 48 -0.06 -2.19 10.73
CA CYS A 48 0.40 -0.91 10.20
C CYS A 48 0.11 0.19 11.24
N ASN A 49 1.02 1.16 11.37
CA ASN A 49 0.82 2.29 12.29
C ASN A 49 -0.48 3.07 12.02
N SER A 50 -1.02 2.97 10.80
CA SER A 50 -2.27 3.58 10.37
C SER A 50 -3.53 2.77 10.70
N ASP A 51 -3.43 1.53 11.20
CA ASP A 51 -4.59 0.66 11.41
C ASP A 51 -5.58 1.21 12.45
N SER A 52 -5.11 2.08 13.35
CA SER A 52 -5.97 2.79 14.32
C SER A 52 -6.73 3.97 13.71
N ILE A 53 -6.40 4.36 12.47
CA ILE A 53 -7.06 5.45 11.74
C ILE A 53 -8.14 4.84 10.85
N GLU A 54 -9.38 5.25 11.04
CA GLU A 54 -10.50 4.79 10.21
C GLU A 54 -10.36 5.33 8.77
N ALA A 55 -9.82 4.49 7.89
CA ALA A 55 -9.69 4.77 6.47
C ALA A 55 -10.92 4.24 5.71
N PRO A 56 -11.43 4.98 4.69
CA PRO A 56 -12.50 4.48 3.85
C PRO A 56 -12.01 3.26 3.05
N THR A 57 -12.69 2.12 3.21
CA THR A 57 -12.33 0.84 2.57
C THR A 57 -12.97 0.63 1.19
N GLY A 58 -13.81 1.57 0.75
CA GLY A 58 -14.51 1.47 -0.53
C GLY A 58 -15.10 2.80 -0.99
N LYS A 59 -15.54 2.82 -2.26
CA LYS A 59 -15.99 4.03 -2.96
C LYS A 59 -17.11 4.79 -2.24
N HIS A 60 -18.09 4.07 -1.69
CA HIS A 60 -19.22 4.68 -0.97
C HIS A 60 -18.76 5.42 0.28
N GLU A 61 -17.89 4.81 1.08
CA GLU A 61 -17.35 5.43 2.28
C GLU A 61 -16.40 6.60 1.94
N THR A 62 -15.64 6.50 0.84
CA THR A 62 -14.83 7.62 0.34
C THR A 62 -15.69 8.83 -0.02
N GLN A 63 -16.85 8.64 -0.66
CA GLN A 63 -17.72 9.75 -1.07
C GLN A 63 -18.39 10.47 0.12
N LYS A 64 -18.55 9.77 1.26
CA LYS A 64 -19.14 10.33 2.47
C LYS A 64 -18.17 11.14 3.32
N LYS A 65 -16.85 11.00 3.10
CA LYS A 65 -15.82 11.79 3.79
C LYS A 65 -15.58 13.11 3.05
#